data_AF-A0A821HB07-F1
#
_entry.id   AF-A0A821HB07-F1
#
_cell.length_a   1.000
_cell.length_b   1.000
_cell.length_c   1.000
_cell.angle_alpha   90.00
_cell.angle_beta   90.00
_cell.angle_gamma   90.00
#
_symmetry.space_group_name_H-M   'P 1'
#
loop_
_entity.id
_entity.type
_entity.pdbx_description
1 polymer ?
#
loop_
_entity_poly.entity_id
_entity_poly.type
_entity_poly.pdbx_seq_one_letter_code
_entity_poly.pdbx_strand_id
1 'polypeptide(L)'
;MTEKLTQRRRQNDNKHPSNLNNDQINEKVVAATKKRKPTRNNASPKESFLLKIKSPIRLSIFLIMSIVVLFYLCKILIGFVSTEHTNVPINLPKLVNINEATPDRFWGTYRSNLYFGLKHQSSKSLSVGFMWFDYGTLQRSNDRFLRHGCDQNDQLKYGWTYHDGERFGIEDIKDNNLDLNIQWIKQLSGQHGGDWTTRINVTPK
;
A
#
# COMPACT_ATOMS: atom_id res chain seq x y z
N MET A 1 20.03 -24.05 -49.40
CA MET A 1 20.30 -22.70 -49.92
C MET A 1 20.79 -21.86 -48.76
N THR A 2 22.05 -21.41 -48.82
CA THR A 2 22.68 -20.20 -48.20
C THR A 2 21.94 -19.39 -47.11
N GLU A 3 22.59 -18.80 -46.09
CA GLU A 3 23.94 -18.95 -45.51
C GLU A 3 24.04 -18.21 -44.14
N LYS A 4 25.21 -18.30 -43.51
CA LYS A 4 25.74 -17.73 -42.23
C LYS A 4 25.31 -16.27 -41.92
N LEU A 5 25.38 -15.76 -40.67
CA LEU A 5 26.59 -15.37 -39.90
C LEU A 5 26.22 -15.04 -38.41
N THR A 6 27.11 -14.72 -37.44
CA THR A 6 28.40 -15.30 -36.99
C THR A 6 28.88 -14.54 -35.72
N GLN A 7 29.04 -15.18 -34.56
CA GLN A 7 30.00 -14.74 -33.51
C GLN A 7 30.38 -15.85 -32.49
N ARG A 8 31.69 -15.98 -32.21
CA ARG A 8 32.31 -16.86 -31.18
C ARG A 8 32.49 -16.02 -29.89
N ARG A 9 32.33 -16.49 -28.64
CA ARG A 9 32.70 -17.72 -27.90
C ARG A 9 34.18 -17.80 -27.50
N ARG A 10 34.46 -17.69 -26.18
CA ARG A 10 35.54 -18.30 -25.35
C ARG A 10 35.43 -17.70 -23.92
N GLN A 11 35.73 -18.38 -22.81
CA GLN A 11 36.14 -19.77 -22.58
C GLN A 11 35.78 -20.15 -21.13
N ASN A 12 35.40 -21.40 -20.86
CA ASN A 12 35.22 -21.90 -19.49
C ASN A 12 35.30 -23.43 -19.53
N ASP A 13 36.35 -24.02 -18.95
CA ASP A 13 36.60 -25.47 -18.97
C ASP A 13 36.77 -26.00 -17.54
N ASN A 14 35.81 -26.80 -17.09
CA ASN A 14 35.92 -27.61 -15.87
C ASN A 14 36.50 -28.99 -16.22
N LYS A 15 37.44 -29.51 -15.43
CA LYS A 15 37.60 -30.98 -15.28
C LYS A 15 38.29 -31.40 -13.99
N HIS A 16 37.75 -32.44 -13.39
CA HIS A 16 38.29 -33.19 -12.25
C HIS A 16 38.67 -34.60 -12.73
N PRO A 17 39.70 -35.24 -12.15
CA PRO A 17 39.62 -36.69 -11.95
C PRO A 17 40.25 -37.23 -10.64
N SER A 18 39.46 -38.07 -9.96
CA SER A 18 39.78 -39.37 -9.29
C SER A 18 41.12 -39.68 -8.59
N ASN A 19 40.98 -40.10 -7.32
CA ASN A 19 41.56 -41.27 -6.62
C ASN A 19 43.07 -41.63 -6.74
N LEU A 20 43.74 -41.80 -5.58
CA LEU A 20 44.62 -42.96 -5.28
C LEU A 20 45.00 -43.05 -3.78
N ASN A 21 45.39 -44.27 -3.36
CA ASN A 21 45.43 -44.79 -1.98
C ASN A 21 46.33 -44.06 -0.95
N ASN A 22 45.88 -44.12 0.31
CA ASN A 22 46.74 -44.07 1.49
C ASN A 22 47.48 -45.42 1.65
N ASP A 23 48.81 -45.40 1.91
CA ASP A 23 49.52 -46.43 2.71
C ASP A 23 51.07 -46.25 2.80
N GLN A 24 51.69 -45.24 2.16
CA GLN A 24 53.17 -45.18 2.02
C GLN A 24 53.92 -43.95 2.59
N ILE A 25 53.36 -43.19 3.54
CA ILE A 25 54.09 -42.06 4.18
C ILE A 25 54.11 -42.14 5.73
N ASN A 26 54.11 -43.35 6.29
CA ASN A 26 54.25 -43.58 7.74
C ASN A 26 55.66 -44.00 8.20
N GLU A 27 56.67 -44.01 7.31
CA GLU A 27 57.98 -44.62 7.60
C GLU A 27 59.16 -43.64 7.76
N LYS A 28 58.94 -42.30 7.71
CA LYS A 28 60.05 -41.32 7.72
C LYS A 28 60.03 -40.21 8.79
N VAL A 29 59.09 -40.23 9.75
CA VAL A 29 58.96 -39.15 10.76
C VAL A 29 59.30 -39.58 12.20
N VAL A 30 59.58 -40.87 12.44
CA VAL A 30 59.90 -41.40 13.79
C VAL A 30 61.32 -41.04 14.29
N ALA A 31 62.19 -40.45 13.45
CA ALA A 31 63.62 -40.30 13.74
C ALA A 31 64.15 -38.84 13.77
N ALA A 32 63.57 -37.96 14.60
CA ALA A 32 64.16 -36.63 14.87
C ALA A 32 63.76 -35.96 16.20
N THR A 33 63.71 -36.69 17.32
CA THR A 33 63.42 -36.09 18.64
C THR A 33 64.60 -35.28 19.18
N LYS A 34 64.62 -33.95 19.02
CA LYS A 34 65.59 -33.09 19.73
C LYS A 34 65.02 -31.76 20.24
N LYS A 35 65.05 -31.63 21.57
CA LYS A 35 64.53 -30.51 22.40
C LYS A 35 64.91 -29.11 21.91
N ARG A 36 63.93 -28.21 21.78
CA ARG A 36 64.08 -26.75 22.01
C ARG A 36 62.90 -26.21 22.85
N LYS A 37 63.18 -25.20 23.67
CA LYS A 37 62.33 -24.71 24.78
C LYS A 37 61.08 -23.95 24.29
N PRO A 38 59.99 -23.88 25.08
CA PRO A 38 58.85 -23.02 24.76
C PRO A 38 59.23 -21.54 24.90
N THR A 39 59.11 -20.77 23.83
CA THR A 39 59.27 -19.32 23.86
C THR A 39 58.02 -18.70 24.49
N ARG A 40 58.15 -18.22 25.72
CA ARG A 40 57.09 -17.55 26.47
C ARG A 40 56.82 -16.16 25.85
N ASN A 41 55.96 -16.13 24.83
CA ASN A 41 55.43 -14.87 24.31
C ASN A 41 54.48 -14.29 25.37
N ASN A 42 54.97 -13.30 26.13
CA ASN A 42 54.14 -12.55 27.07
C ASN A 42 53.13 -11.70 26.29
N ALA A 43 51.98 -12.29 25.96
CA ALA A 43 50.84 -11.56 25.45
C ALA A 43 50.32 -10.64 26.56
N SER A 44 50.75 -9.38 26.55
CA SER A 44 50.15 -8.33 27.37
C SER A 44 48.64 -8.31 27.12
N PRO A 45 47.79 -8.33 28.17
CA PRO A 45 46.36 -8.20 27.99
C PRO A 45 46.06 -6.91 27.24
N LYS A 46 45.35 -7.02 26.10
CA LYS A 46 44.79 -5.84 25.43
C LYS A 46 43.65 -5.33 26.30
N GLU A 47 43.98 -4.53 27.31
CA GLU A 47 42.97 -3.88 28.14
C GLU A 47 42.00 -3.13 27.24
N SER A 48 40.70 -3.32 27.49
CA SER A 48 39.67 -2.65 26.71
C SER A 48 39.89 -1.14 26.78
N PHE A 49 39.69 -0.44 25.66
CA PHE A 49 39.93 1.01 25.57
C PHE A 49 39.18 1.81 26.67
N LEU A 50 38.04 1.29 27.12
CA LEU A 50 37.24 1.77 28.25
C LEU A 50 38.03 1.83 29.58
N LEU A 51 39.01 0.94 29.77
CA LEU A 51 39.89 0.88 30.95
C LEU A 51 41.06 1.87 30.93
N LYS A 52 41.17 2.76 29.92
CA LYS A 52 42.24 3.77 29.83
C LYS A 52 41.80 5.22 30.11
N ILE A 53 40.49 5.48 30.14
CA ILE A 53 39.88 6.80 30.41
C ILE A 53 40.05 7.17 31.91
N LYS A 54 40.10 8.44 32.34
CA LYS A 54 40.18 8.77 33.79
C LYS A 54 38.91 8.27 34.52
N SER A 55 39.04 7.72 35.73
CA SER A 55 37.92 7.13 36.49
C SER A 55 36.67 8.02 36.64
N PRO A 56 36.74 9.34 36.94
CA PRO A 56 35.53 10.18 36.98
C PRO A 56 34.87 10.35 35.61
N ILE A 57 35.64 10.32 34.52
CA ILE A 57 35.12 10.45 33.15
C ILE A 57 34.40 9.17 32.73
N ARG A 58 34.89 7.99 33.14
CA ARG A 58 34.18 6.71 32.90
C ARG A 58 32.81 6.71 33.54
N LEU A 59 32.72 7.10 34.82
CA LEU A 59 31.46 7.12 35.57
C LEU A 59 30.43 8.05 34.91
N SER A 60 30.86 9.22 34.45
CA SER A 60 30.02 10.17 33.70
C SER A 60 29.47 9.56 32.39
N ILE A 61 30.31 8.88 31.60
CA ILE A 61 29.87 8.21 30.36
C ILE A 61 28.83 7.11 30.64
N PHE A 62 29.03 6.28 31.66
CA PHE A 62 28.05 5.25 32.05
C PHE A 62 26.72 5.86 32.52
N LEU A 63 26.76 6.98 33.24
CA LEU A 63 25.56 7.70 33.70
C LEU A 63 24.78 8.29 32.50
N ILE A 64 25.47 8.90 31.54
CA ILE A 64 24.86 9.43 30.30
C ILE A 64 24.22 8.29 29.50
N MET A 65 24.91 7.15 29.32
CA MET A 65 24.35 5.99 28.62
C MET A 65 23.11 5.43 29.33
N SER A 66 23.10 5.40 30.67
CA SER A 66 21.94 5.00 31.47
C SER A 66 20.73 5.93 31.24
N ILE A 67 20.95 7.25 31.21
CA ILE A 67 19.89 8.24 30.92
C ILE A 67 19.34 8.06 29.49
N VAL A 68 20.20 7.81 28.50
CA VAL A 68 19.76 7.56 27.11
C VAL A 68 18.91 6.29 27.01
N VAL A 69 19.30 5.21 27.69
CA VAL A 69 18.50 3.97 27.76
C VAL A 69 17.16 4.23 28.46
N LEU A 70 17.16 4.94 29.59
CA LEU A 70 15.94 5.30 30.32
C LEU A 70 14.98 6.14 29.46
N PHE A 71 15.50 7.13 28.73
CA PHE A 71 14.70 7.93 27.80
C PHE A 71 14.09 7.07 26.68
N TYR A 72 14.86 6.13 26.13
CA TYR A 72 14.36 5.21 25.10
C TYR A 72 13.26 4.28 25.64
N LEU A 73 13.43 3.75 26.85
CA LEU A 73 12.40 2.96 27.54
C LEU A 73 11.14 3.80 27.82
N CYS A 74 11.27 5.03 28.30
CA CYS A 74 10.13 5.94 28.49
C CYS A 74 9.38 6.20 27.16
N LYS A 75 10.09 6.35 26.04
CA LYS A 75 9.45 6.51 24.72
C LYS A 75 8.69 5.25 24.29
N ILE A 76 9.20 4.06 24.58
CA ILE A 76 8.50 2.79 24.34
C ILE A 76 7.24 2.68 25.21
N LEU A 77 7.34 2.97 26.52
CA LEU A 77 6.22 2.91 27.46
C LEU A 77 5.11 3.90 27.11
N ILE A 78 5.47 5.15 26.78
CA ILE A 78 4.50 6.17 26.32
C ILE A 78 3.84 5.71 25.01
N GLY A 79 4.61 5.14 24.07
CA GLY A 79 4.07 4.57 22.84
C GLY A 79 3.03 3.48 23.11
N PHE A 80 3.38 2.50 23.95
CA PHE A 80 2.51 1.38 24.33
C PHE A 80 1.18 1.86 24.93
N VAL A 81 1.24 2.71 25.97
CA VAL A 81 0.04 3.27 26.62
C VAL A 81 -0.78 4.15 25.66
N SER A 82 -0.13 4.91 24.78
CA SER A 82 -0.84 5.77 23.81
C SER A 82 -1.56 4.97 22.72
N THR A 83 -1.06 3.76 22.38
CA THR A 83 -1.69 2.91 21.35
C THR A 83 -2.96 2.21 21.81
N GLU A 84 -3.10 1.90 23.11
CA GLU A 84 -4.25 1.14 23.63
C GLU A 84 -5.57 1.94 23.60
N HIS A 85 -5.54 3.26 23.79
CA HIS A 85 -6.75 4.08 23.85
C HIS A 85 -7.14 4.76 22.52
N THR A 86 -6.29 4.69 21.49
CA THR A 86 -6.47 5.46 20.24
C THR A 86 -7.06 4.66 19.08
N ASN A 87 -7.00 3.32 19.11
CA ASN A 87 -7.41 2.46 17.99
C ASN A 87 -8.47 1.40 18.35
N VAL A 88 -9.05 1.46 19.55
CA VAL A 88 -10.10 0.51 19.98
C VAL A 88 -11.46 1.05 19.54
N PRO A 89 -12.29 0.27 18.82
CA PRO A 89 -13.66 0.68 18.50
C PRO A 89 -14.47 0.85 19.78
N ILE A 90 -15.24 1.94 19.85
CA ILE A 90 -16.05 2.28 21.03
C ILE A 90 -17.00 1.12 21.35
N ASN A 91 -16.88 0.55 22.55
CA ASN A 91 -17.73 -0.55 23.03
C ASN A 91 -19.10 -0.02 23.50
N LEU A 92 -19.90 0.45 22.54
CA LEU A 92 -21.29 0.88 22.72
C LEU A 92 -22.23 -0.13 22.04
N PRO A 93 -23.48 -0.29 22.52
CA PRO A 93 -24.48 -1.07 21.82
C PRO A 93 -24.70 -0.50 20.40
N LYS A 94 -24.82 -1.38 19.41
CA LYS A 94 -25.03 -0.98 18.02
C LYS A 94 -26.39 -0.31 17.88
N LEU A 95 -26.39 0.98 17.53
CA LEU A 95 -27.63 1.75 17.27
C LEU A 95 -28.31 1.38 15.94
N VAL A 96 -27.59 0.70 15.04
CA VAL A 96 -28.09 0.26 13.72
C VAL A 96 -27.77 -1.22 13.55
N ASN A 97 -28.79 -2.01 13.22
CA ASN A 97 -28.59 -3.40 12.84
C ASN A 97 -28.14 -3.49 11.38
N ILE A 98 -26.83 -3.64 11.17
CA ILE A 98 -26.20 -3.80 9.84
C ILE A 98 -26.72 -5.00 9.02
N ASN A 99 -27.43 -5.95 9.65
CA ASN A 99 -28.03 -7.08 8.98
C ASN A 99 -29.45 -6.77 8.45
N GLU A 100 -30.09 -5.72 8.96
CA GLU A 100 -31.39 -5.21 8.50
C GLU A 100 -31.17 -4.10 7.46
N ALA A 101 -30.58 -4.47 6.32
CA ALA A 101 -30.52 -3.57 5.18
C ALA A 101 -31.95 -3.28 4.69
N THR A 102 -32.43 -2.05 4.91
CA THR A 102 -33.77 -1.66 4.47
C THR A 102 -33.83 -1.76 2.93
N PRO A 103 -34.78 -2.53 2.36
CA PRO A 103 -34.85 -2.71 0.90
C PRO A 103 -35.05 -1.37 0.18
N ASP A 104 -35.78 -0.45 0.82
CA ASP A 104 -35.99 0.94 0.39
C ASP A 104 -34.69 1.73 0.19
N ARG A 105 -33.62 1.41 0.91
CA ARG A 105 -32.32 2.11 0.82
C ARG A 105 -31.18 1.23 0.30
N PHE A 106 -31.50 0.05 -0.23
CA PHE A 106 -30.48 -0.84 -0.76
C PHE A 106 -29.71 -0.19 -1.91
N TRP A 107 -30.40 0.29 -2.95
CA TRP A 107 -29.81 1.11 -4.03
C TRP A 107 -30.05 2.60 -3.84
N GLY A 108 -29.05 3.43 -4.13
CA GLY A 108 -29.20 4.88 -4.20
C GLY A 108 -27.98 5.61 -4.77
N THR A 109 -28.09 6.93 -4.85
CA THR A 109 -27.09 7.89 -5.36
C THR A 109 -25.96 8.15 -4.37
N TYR A 110 -25.49 7.11 -3.68
CA TYR A 110 -24.50 7.18 -2.58
C TYR A 110 -23.05 7.46 -3.03
N ARG A 111 -22.86 8.06 -4.21
CA ARG A 111 -21.57 8.42 -4.80
C ARG A 111 -21.56 9.90 -5.21
N SER A 112 -21.84 10.77 -4.25
CA SER A 112 -21.89 12.24 -4.40
C SER A 112 -20.57 12.89 -4.87
N ASN A 113 -19.48 12.14 -4.94
CA ASN A 113 -18.21 12.58 -5.50
C ASN A 113 -18.17 12.47 -7.05
N LEU A 114 -19.17 11.84 -7.66
CA LEU A 114 -19.39 11.82 -9.10
C LEU A 114 -20.54 12.75 -9.47
N TYR A 115 -20.56 13.22 -10.71
CA TYR A 115 -21.71 13.92 -11.27
C TYR A 115 -22.95 13.03 -11.16
N PHE A 116 -22.93 11.86 -11.79
CA PHE A 116 -23.93 10.82 -11.55
C PHE A 116 -23.29 9.46 -11.23
N GLY A 117 -23.72 8.86 -10.12
CA GLY A 117 -23.24 7.54 -9.69
C GLY A 117 -24.16 6.85 -8.70
N LEU A 118 -24.31 5.53 -8.87
CA LEU A 118 -25.13 4.67 -8.02
C LEU A 118 -24.25 3.66 -7.27
N LYS A 119 -24.69 3.24 -6.09
CA LYS A 119 -24.05 2.19 -5.29
C LYS A 119 -25.12 1.52 -4.43
N HIS A 120 -24.93 0.25 -4.08
CA HIS A 120 -25.78 -0.40 -3.09
C HIS A 120 -25.15 -0.53 -1.69
N GLN A 121 -25.98 -0.57 -0.66
CA GLN A 121 -25.56 -0.72 0.74
C GLN A 121 -25.26 -2.20 1.05
N SER A 122 -24.03 -2.63 0.77
CA SER A 122 -23.51 -3.94 1.17
C SER A 122 -22.00 -3.85 1.46
N SER A 123 -21.50 -4.76 2.30
CA SER A 123 -20.06 -4.90 2.61
C SER A 123 -19.20 -5.12 1.37
N LYS A 124 -19.77 -5.74 0.32
CA LYS A 124 -19.20 -5.80 -1.04
C LYS A 124 -20.19 -5.13 -1.99
N SER A 125 -19.97 -3.85 -2.27
CA SER A 125 -20.89 -3.04 -3.08
C SER A 125 -20.50 -3.00 -4.55
N LEU A 126 -21.40 -3.44 -5.44
CA LEU A 126 -21.42 -3.01 -6.84
C LEU A 126 -21.68 -1.50 -6.89
N SER A 127 -20.92 -0.83 -7.77
CA SER A 127 -20.97 0.62 -7.97
C SER A 127 -21.04 0.91 -9.47
N VAL A 128 -21.87 1.87 -9.85
CA VAL A 128 -22.05 2.37 -11.22
C VAL A 128 -21.68 3.85 -11.24
N GLY A 129 -21.23 4.34 -12.38
CA GLY A 129 -20.92 5.76 -12.62
C GLY A 129 -21.18 6.11 -14.07
N PHE A 130 -21.58 7.35 -14.32
CA PHE A 130 -21.71 7.90 -15.66
C PHE A 130 -20.49 8.74 -16.02
N MET A 131 -20.09 8.72 -17.28
CA MET A 131 -18.95 9.46 -17.82
C MET A 131 -19.32 9.98 -19.21
N TRP A 132 -18.89 11.19 -19.55
CA TRP A 132 -19.08 11.76 -20.88
C TRP A 132 -17.90 12.67 -21.26
N PHE A 133 -17.80 13.01 -22.54
CA PHE A 133 -16.84 13.98 -23.05
C PHE A 133 -17.45 14.69 -24.26
N ASP A 134 -17.05 15.94 -24.50
CA ASP A 134 -17.35 16.65 -25.74
C ASP A 134 -16.21 16.45 -26.75
N TYR A 135 -16.55 15.96 -27.94
CA TYR A 135 -15.60 15.75 -29.03
C TYR A 135 -15.03 17.07 -29.58
N GLY A 136 -15.78 18.17 -29.54
CA GLY A 136 -15.29 19.49 -29.95
C GLY A 136 -14.20 20.03 -29.01
N THR A 137 -14.38 19.81 -27.71
CA THR A 137 -13.39 20.17 -26.68
C THR A 137 -12.13 19.29 -26.75
N LEU A 138 -12.29 17.99 -27.03
CA LEU A 138 -11.20 17.01 -27.23
C LEU A 138 -10.13 17.46 -28.25
N GLN A 139 -10.52 18.17 -29.31
CA GLN A 139 -9.60 18.65 -30.34
C GLN A 139 -8.81 19.90 -29.93
N ARG A 140 -9.22 20.58 -28.85
CA ARG A 140 -8.76 21.93 -28.51
C ARG A 140 -7.96 22.03 -27.22
N SER A 141 -8.03 21.02 -26.33
CA SER A 141 -7.28 20.96 -25.08
C SER A 141 -6.59 19.61 -24.86
N ASN A 142 -5.31 19.64 -24.51
CA ASN A 142 -4.50 18.47 -24.18
C ASN A 142 -4.77 17.91 -22.75
N ASP A 143 -5.70 18.49 -22.00
CA ASP A 143 -5.99 18.13 -20.61
C ASP A 143 -7.50 17.87 -20.40
N ARG A 144 -7.78 16.97 -19.44
CA ARG A 144 -9.08 16.53 -18.90
C ARG A 144 -10.34 16.83 -19.73
N PHE A 145 -10.52 16.03 -20.80
CA PHE A 145 -11.74 16.03 -21.63
C PHE A 145 -12.87 15.14 -21.09
N LEU A 146 -12.58 14.20 -20.18
CA LEU A 146 -13.52 13.17 -19.72
C LEU A 146 -14.11 13.54 -18.35
N ARG A 147 -15.40 13.89 -18.33
CA ARG A 147 -16.18 14.18 -17.12
C ARG A 147 -16.57 12.88 -16.40
N HIS A 148 -16.49 12.88 -15.07
CA HIS A 148 -16.88 11.74 -14.21
C HIS A 148 -17.02 12.15 -12.75
N GLY A 149 -15.92 12.61 -12.14
CA GLY A 149 -15.88 13.13 -10.78
C GLY A 149 -16.25 14.61 -10.75
N CYS A 150 -16.93 15.05 -9.70
CA CYS A 150 -17.25 16.46 -9.49
C CYS A 150 -15.96 17.27 -9.25
N ASP A 151 -15.48 17.97 -10.27
CA ASP A 151 -14.36 18.92 -10.14
C ASP A 151 -14.84 20.36 -10.34
N GLN A 152 -14.37 21.27 -9.48
CA GLN A 152 -14.63 22.70 -9.57
C GLN A 152 -13.88 23.34 -10.76
N ASN A 153 -12.76 22.75 -11.19
CA ASN A 153 -11.98 23.18 -12.35
C ASN A 153 -12.74 22.99 -13.67
N ASP A 154 -13.72 22.08 -13.71
CA ASP A 154 -14.47 21.77 -14.93
C ASP A 154 -15.55 22.85 -15.24
N GLN A 155 -15.82 23.77 -14.30
CA GLN A 155 -16.68 24.95 -14.45
C GLN A 155 -18.16 24.68 -14.85
N LEU A 156 -18.64 23.45 -14.66
CA LEU A 156 -20.05 23.09 -14.88
C LEU A 156 -20.98 23.70 -13.83
N LYS A 157 -22.24 23.93 -14.25
CA LYS A 157 -23.37 24.04 -13.32
C LYS A 157 -24.10 22.69 -13.32
N TYR A 158 -24.19 22.05 -12.18
CA TYR A 158 -24.84 20.74 -12.02
C TYR A 158 -25.59 20.69 -10.70
N GLY A 159 -26.63 19.86 -10.62
CA GLY A 159 -27.34 19.60 -9.37
C GLY A 159 -28.69 18.95 -9.55
N TRP A 160 -29.19 18.38 -8.45
CA TRP A 160 -30.51 17.78 -8.37
C TRP A 160 -31.60 18.84 -8.39
N THR A 161 -32.37 18.87 -9.46
CA THR A 161 -33.60 19.66 -9.60
C THR A 161 -34.72 19.06 -8.75
N TYR A 162 -34.76 17.73 -8.66
CA TYR A 162 -35.61 16.95 -7.75
C TYR A 162 -34.85 15.75 -7.22
N HIS A 163 -34.95 15.43 -5.92
CA HIS A 163 -34.41 14.18 -5.35
C HIS A 163 -35.14 13.89 -4.03
N ASP A 164 -35.67 12.68 -3.86
CA ASP A 164 -36.40 12.28 -2.64
C ASP A 164 -35.51 11.55 -1.61
N GLY A 165 -34.27 11.22 -2.00
CA GLY A 165 -33.32 10.46 -1.17
C GLY A 165 -33.48 8.94 -1.26
N GLU A 166 -34.55 8.45 -1.89
CA GLU A 166 -34.96 7.04 -1.79
C GLU A 166 -35.38 6.40 -3.12
N ARG A 167 -36.30 6.98 -3.91
CA ARG A 167 -36.92 6.31 -5.08
C ARG A 167 -36.67 7.01 -6.40
N PHE A 168 -36.45 8.32 -6.44
CA PHE A 168 -36.22 9.01 -7.70
C PHE A 168 -35.34 10.26 -7.57
N GLY A 169 -34.80 10.68 -8.70
CA GLY A 169 -34.12 11.96 -8.83
C GLY A 169 -34.07 12.44 -10.29
N ILE A 170 -34.02 13.76 -10.45
CA ILE A 170 -33.79 14.46 -11.70
C ILE A 170 -32.64 15.43 -11.47
N GLU A 171 -31.55 15.24 -12.20
CA GLU A 171 -30.35 16.07 -12.18
C GLU A 171 -30.20 16.80 -13.51
N ASP A 172 -29.93 18.10 -13.46
CA ASP A 172 -29.59 18.91 -14.63
C ASP A 172 -28.10 19.27 -14.58
N ILE A 173 -27.39 18.99 -15.68
CA ILE A 173 -25.96 19.28 -15.85
C ILE A 173 -25.78 20.15 -17.09
N LYS A 174 -25.14 21.30 -16.92
CA LYS A 174 -24.85 22.29 -17.97
C LYS A 174 -23.35 22.30 -18.24
N ASP A 175 -22.92 21.65 -19.33
CA ASP A 175 -21.52 21.50 -19.73
C ASP A 175 -21.27 22.20 -21.07
N ASN A 176 -20.95 23.50 -21.06
CA ASN A 176 -20.54 24.24 -22.26
C ASN A 176 -21.51 24.04 -23.46
N ASN A 177 -21.13 23.19 -24.42
CA ASN A 177 -21.88 22.86 -25.65
C ASN A 177 -23.03 21.85 -25.45
N LEU A 178 -23.09 21.18 -24.29
CA LEU A 178 -24.04 20.11 -23.97
C LEU A 178 -24.87 20.48 -22.73
N ASP A 179 -26.14 20.12 -22.78
CA ASP A 179 -27.03 20.06 -21.63
C ASP A 179 -27.47 18.60 -21.44
N LEU A 180 -27.23 18.08 -20.23
CA LEU A 180 -27.62 16.73 -19.85
C LEU A 180 -28.72 16.82 -18.80
N ASN A 181 -29.77 16.02 -18.98
CA ASN A 181 -30.80 15.79 -17.99
C ASN A 181 -30.81 14.31 -17.64
N ILE A 182 -30.47 13.99 -16.39
CA ILE A 182 -30.35 12.62 -15.90
C ILE A 182 -31.52 12.35 -14.97
N GLN A 183 -32.35 11.37 -15.33
CA GLN A 183 -33.52 10.95 -14.58
C GLN A 183 -33.26 9.54 -14.05
N TRP A 184 -33.34 9.36 -12.74
CA TRP A 184 -33.19 8.06 -12.09
C TRP A 184 -34.50 7.70 -11.36
N ILE A 185 -34.92 6.45 -11.50
CA ILE A 185 -36.05 5.88 -10.77
C ILE A 185 -35.72 4.46 -10.31
N LYS A 186 -36.18 4.10 -9.11
CA LYS A 186 -36.08 2.76 -8.53
C LYS A 186 -37.47 2.20 -8.27
N GLN A 187 -37.66 0.95 -8.70
CA GLN A 187 -38.85 0.15 -8.41
C GLN A 187 -38.47 -0.95 -7.41
N LEU A 188 -39.18 -1.00 -6.29
CA LEU A 188 -38.97 -2.04 -5.29
C LEU A 188 -39.54 -3.37 -5.79
N SER A 189 -38.67 -4.35 -5.97
CA SER A 189 -38.99 -5.69 -6.47
C SER A 189 -38.09 -6.74 -5.79
N GLY A 190 -38.61 -7.96 -5.63
CA GLY A 190 -37.87 -9.09 -5.07
C GLY A 190 -37.29 -8.86 -3.66
N GLN A 191 -36.19 -9.55 -3.35
CA GLN A 191 -35.50 -9.50 -2.05
C GLN A 191 -34.12 -8.82 -2.09
N HIS A 192 -33.69 -8.33 -3.27
CA HIS A 192 -32.34 -7.82 -3.52
C HIS A 192 -32.31 -6.30 -3.78
N GLY A 193 -33.24 -5.55 -3.20
CA GLY A 193 -33.29 -4.09 -3.27
C GLY A 193 -33.92 -3.50 -4.53
N GLY A 194 -34.59 -4.32 -5.34
CA GLY A 194 -35.33 -3.89 -6.51
C GLY A 194 -34.50 -3.56 -7.74
N ASP A 195 -35.23 -3.13 -8.77
CA ASP A 195 -34.71 -2.70 -10.06
C ASP A 195 -34.60 -1.17 -10.10
N TRP A 196 -33.67 -0.65 -10.91
CA TRP A 196 -33.58 0.79 -11.16
C TRP A 196 -33.33 1.05 -12.63
N THR A 197 -33.77 2.22 -13.09
CA THR A 197 -33.59 2.68 -14.46
C THR A 197 -33.06 4.11 -14.42
N THR A 198 -32.04 4.38 -15.22
CA THR A 198 -31.54 5.73 -15.47
C THR A 198 -31.79 6.08 -16.93
N ARG A 199 -32.48 7.19 -17.18
CA ARG A 199 -32.58 7.84 -18.49
C ARG A 199 -31.59 9.00 -18.52
N ILE A 200 -30.76 9.05 -19.54
CA ILE A 200 -29.86 10.16 -19.80
C ILE A 200 -30.33 10.81 -21.10
N ASN A 201 -30.80 12.05 -21.01
CA ASN A 201 -31.11 12.87 -22.17
C ASN A 201 -29.97 13.87 -22.38
N VAL A 202 -29.56 14.07 -23.63
CA VAL A 202 -28.47 14.99 -23.99
C VAL A 202 -28.95 15.88 -25.14
N THR A 203 -28.93 17.18 -24.92
CA THR A 203 -29.31 18.19 -25.91
C THR A 203 -28.11 19.11 -26.18
N PRO A 204 -27.74 19.37 -27.45
CA PRO A 204 -26.76 20.41 -27.77
C PRO A 204 -27.34 21.80 -27.46
N LYS A 205 -26.45 22.77 -27.23
CA LYS A 205 -26.79 24.21 -27.18
C LYS A 205 -26.64 24.88 -28.54
#